data_AF-A0A3S1FSX0-F1
#
_entry.id   AF-A0A3S1FSX0-F1
#
_cell.length_a   1.000
_cell.length_b   1.000
_cell.length_c   1.000
_cell.angle_alpha   90.00
_cell.angle_beta   90.00
_cell.angle_gamma   90.00
#
_symmetry.space_group_name_H-M   'P 1'
#
loop_
_entity.id
_entity.type
_entity.pdbx_description
1 polymer ?
#
loop_
_entity_poly.entity_id
_entity_poly.type
_entity_poly.pdbx_seq_one_letter_code
_entity_poly.pdbx_strand_id
1 'polypeptide(L)'
;MRFLFYTHSVVSDWNHGNAHFLRGIMRELVARRHQAVALEPSDGWSRSNLLAEKGSFAIERFRKDFPELMPVTYDAGFDHEAWIAEADVVIVHEWTDPELVARIGRARAAGGNFILLFHDTHHRAVSATEAISALRLEHYDGVLAFGEALRESYLRAGWGKRVFTWHEAADDRLFKPHPEIHPTSDLVWIGNWGDDERTAELKEFLIKPVRDLGLYATVHGVRYPKPALADLATAGLRYDGWIANADVPKAFAAHRVTVHIPRRPYREGLPGIPTIRMFEALACGIPLISA
;
A
#
# COMPACT_ATOMS: atom_id res chain seq x y z
N MET A 1 16.54 -18.74 -0.52
CA MET A 1 16.77 -17.45 -1.20
C MET A 1 16.58 -16.32 -0.21
N ARG A 2 17.37 -15.26 -0.33
CA ARG A 2 17.31 -14.02 0.44
C ARG A 2 16.78 -12.89 -0.44
N PHE A 3 15.62 -12.39 -0.06
CA PHE A 3 14.93 -11.27 -0.70
C PHE A 3 15.18 -9.99 0.10
N LEU A 4 15.58 -8.93 -0.58
CA LEU A 4 15.61 -7.58 -0.03
C LEU A 4 14.53 -6.73 -0.69
N PHE A 5 13.66 -6.14 0.12
CA PHE A 5 12.64 -5.21 -0.30
C PHE A 5 13.05 -3.81 0.14
N TYR A 6 13.44 -2.97 -0.82
CA TYR A 6 13.52 -1.53 -0.57
C TYR A 6 12.10 -0.98 -0.66
N THR A 7 11.58 -0.49 0.47
CA THR A 7 10.20 -0.01 0.60
C THR A 7 10.17 1.30 1.37
N HIS A 8 9.10 2.06 1.20
CA HIS A 8 8.87 3.26 2.03
C HIS A 8 8.64 2.90 3.48
N SER A 9 7.79 1.90 3.72
CA SER A 9 7.72 1.24 5.01
C SER A 9 6.99 -0.10 4.93
N VAL A 10 7.45 -1.08 5.68
CA VAL A 10 6.65 -2.26 6.04
C VAL A 10 6.03 -2.09 7.43
N VAL A 11 6.67 -1.31 8.31
CA VAL A 11 6.21 -1.09 9.69
C VAL A 11 4.98 -0.17 9.72
N SER A 12 4.99 0.90 8.94
CA SER A 12 3.90 1.87 8.87
C SER A 12 3.06 1.69 7.62
N ASP A 13 1.74 1.65 7.82
CA ASP A 13 0.73 1.75 6.77
C ASP A 13 -0.01 3.11 6.81
N TRP A 14 0.48 4.05 7.63
CA TRP A 14 -0.07 5.40 7.69
C TRP A 14 0.07 6.09 6.33
N ASN A 15 -1.06 6.32 5.65
CA ASN A 15 -1.10 6.72 4.25
C ASN A 15 -0.18 5.93 3.29
N HIS A 16 0.05 4.65 3.57
CA HIS A 16 0.90 3.77 2.76
C HIS A 16 0.29 2.36 2.65
N GLY A 17 -0.79 2.25 1.85
CA GLY A 17 -1.55 1.00 1.71
C GLY A 17 -0.73 -0.18 1.16
N ASN A 18 0.29 0.08 0.34
CA ASN A 18 1.14 -0.97 -0.22
C ASN A 18 1.92 -1.76 0.86
N ALA A 19 2.11 -1.20 2.06
CA ALA A 19 2.66 -1.94 3.19
C ALA A 19 1.89 -3.24 3.46
N HIS A 20 0.57 -3.25 3.29
CA HIS A 20 -0.26 -4.44 3.52
C HIS A 20 0.07 -5.55 2.52
N PHE A 21 0.22 -5.20 1.23
CA PHE A 21 0.58 -6.16 0.19
C PHE A 21 1.99 -6.72 0.43
N LEU A 22 2.96 -5.84 0.68
CA LEU A 22 4.34 -6.24 0.92
C LEU A 22 4.46 -7.12 2.17
N ARG A 23 3.72 -6.83 3.25
CA ARG A 23 3.62 -7.73 4.42
C ARG A 23 3.17 -9.12 3.98
N GLY A 24 2.07 -9.23 3.24
CA GLY A 24 1.55 -10.51 2.74
C GLY A 24 2.57 -11.30 1.91
N ILE A 25 3.21 -10.64 0.94
CA ILE A 25 4.24 -11.26 0.09
C ILE A 25 5.43 -11.73 0.93
N MET A 26 5.94 -10.90 1.83
CA MET A 26 7.06 -11.26 2.69
C MET A 26 6.72 -12.43 3.61
N ARG A 27 5.51 -12.45 4.20
CA ARG A 27 5.03 -13.57 5.02
C ARG A 27 4.93 -14.87 4.21
N GLU A 28 4.45 -14.81 2.97
CA GLU A 28 4.39 -15.96 2.08
C GLU A 28 5.80 -16.49 1.75
N LEU A 29 6.76 -15.60 1.48
CA LEU A 29 8.15 -15.98 1.26
C LEU A 29 8.76 -16.65 2.49
N VAL A 30 8.53 -16.10 3.69
CA VAL A 30 8.99 -16.69 4.95
C VAL A 30 8.35 -18.06 5.19
N ALA A 31 7.06 -18.22 4.93
CA ALA A 31 6.36 -19.50 5.05
C ALA A 31 6.95 -20.58 4.11
N ARG A 32 7.50 -20.16 2.96
CA ARG A 32 8.23 -21.03 2.01
C ARG A 32 9.71 -21.20 2.35
N ARG A 33 10.15 -20.79 3.55
CA ARG A 33 11.52 -20.88 4.06
C ARG A 33 12.53 -20.02 3.28
N HIS A 34 12.06 -18.96 2.62
CA HIS A 34 12.93 -17.89 2.15
C HIS A 34 13.18 -16.88 3.28
N GLN A 35 14.26 -16.10 3.14
CA GLN A 35 14.49 -14.94 3.98
C GLN A 35 13.95 -13.71 3.25
N ALA A 36 13.20 -12.85 3.95
CA ALA A 36 12.69 -11.60 3.39
C ALA A 36 12.98 -10.46 4.37
N VAL A 37 13.75 -9.47 3.92
CA VAL A 37 14.11 -8.28 4.70
C VAL A 37 13.51 -7.05 4.05
N ALA A 38 12.86 -6.20 4.84
CA ALA A 38 12.42 -4.88 4.39
C ALA A 38 13.45 -3.84 4.82
N LEU A 39 14.09 -3.20 3.84
CA LEU A 39 14.91 -2.02 4.02
C LEU A 39 14.02 -0.80 3.85
N GLU A 40 13.85 -0.01 4.92
CA GLU A 40 13.05 1.21 4.92
C GLU A 40 13.85 2.42 5.45
N PRO A 41 13.62 3.64 4.94
CA PRO A 41 14.31 4.82 5.46
C PRO A 41 13.92 5.07 6.92
N SER A 42 14.91 5.38 7.75
CA SER A 42 14.72 5.67 9.18
C SER A 42 13.78 6.85 9.44
N ASP A 43 13.74 7.82 8.54
CA ASP A 43 12.93 9.04 8.56
C ASP A 43 11.74 9.01 7.58
N GLY A 44 11.40 7.83 7.05
CA GLY A 44 10.34 7.65 6.06
C GLY A 44 9.02 8.31 6.45
N TRP A 45 8.44 9.09 5.53
CA TRP A 45 7.26 9.94 5.79
C TRP A 45 6.09 9.21 6.46
N SER A 46 5.77 7.99 6.04
CA SER A 46 4.67 7.20 6.61
C SER A 46 4.97 6.81 8.06
N ARG A 47 6.20 6.40 8.35
CA ARG A 47 6.68 6.04 9.68
C ARG A 47 6.71 7.26 10.60
N SER A 48 7.25 8.38 10.14
CA SER A 48 7.33 9.63 10.91
C SER A 48 5.94 10.15 11.30
N ASN A 49 4.96 10.10 10.40
CA ASN A 49 3.58 10.49 10.73
C ASN A 49 2.88 9.49 11.66
N LEU A 50 3.08 8.17 11.49
CA LEU A 50 2.55 7.17 12.41
C LEU A 50 3.09 7.38 13.83
N LEU A 51 4.39 7.64 13.96
CA LEU A 51 5.03 7.94 15.24
C LEU A 51 4.48 9.22 15.86
N ALA A 52 4.29 10.27 15.07
CA ALA A 52 3.71 11.53 15.54
C ALA A 52 2.25 11.35 16.03
N GLU A 53 1.44 10.52 15.36
CA GLU A 53 0.02 10.35 15.69
C GLU A 53 -0.23 9.28 16.78
N LYS A 54 0.51 8.16 16.76
CA LYS A 54 0.26 6.99 17.61
C LYS A 54 1.39 6.65 18.57
N GLY A 55 2.54 7.32 18.47
CA GLY A 55 3.71 7.06 19.29
C GLY A 55 4.42 5.75 18.97
N SER A 56 5.42 5.40 19.79
CA SER A 56 6.24 4.19 19.61
C SER A 56 5.45 2.88 19.73
N PHE A 57 4.31 2.90 20.42
CA PHE A 57 3.43 1.74 20.59
C PHE A 57 3.00 1.14 19.25
N ALA A 58 2.80 1.95 18.20
CA ALA A 58 2.43 1.43 16.89
C ALA A 58 3.52 0.53 16.26
N ILE A 59 4.80 0.82 16.54
CA ILE A 59 5.94 0.01 16.09
C ILE A 59 6.02 -1.29 16.90
N GLU A 60 5.84 -1.20 18.22
CA GLU A 60 5.81 -2.38 19.09
C GLU A 60 4.67 -3.32 18.72
N ARG A 61 3.51 -2.73 18.42
CA ARG A 61 2.35 -3.45 17.91
C ARG A 61 2.63 -4.15 16.59
N PHE A 62 3.26 -3.48 15.62
CA PHE A 62 3.66 -4.13 14.37
C PHE A 62 4.52 -5.39 14.62
N ARG A 63 5.51 -5.31 15.52
CA ARG A 63 6.37 -6.46 15.86
C ARG A 63 5.59 -7.62 16.51
N LYS A 64 4.53 -7.30 17.25
CA LYS A 64 3.64 -8.30 17.86
C LYS A 64 2.72 -8.95 16.80
N ASP A 65 2.16 -8.14 15.91
CA ASP A 65 1.20 -8.60 14.90
C ASP A 65 1.91 -9.34 13.74
N PHE A 66 3.19 -9.03 13.48
CA PHE A 66 4.01 -9.60 12.41
C PHE A 66 5.42 -9.99 12.88
N PRO A 67 5.56 -10.92 13.85
CA PRO A 67 6.86 -11.27 14.44
C PRO A 67 7.84 -11.92 13.46
N GLU A 68 7.36 -12.46 12.35
CA GLU A 68 8.15 -13.09 11.30
C GLU A 68 8.78 -12.09 10.31
N LEU A 69 8.31 -10.84 10.29
CA LEU A 69 8.81 -9.82 9.37
C LEU A 69 10.03 -9.12 9.95
N MET A 70 11.05 -8.94 9.11
CA MET A 70 12.32 -8.32 9.50
C MET A 70 12.50 -6.95 8.84
N PRO A 71 12.00 -5.87 9.46
CA PRO A 71 12.31 -4.50 9.04
C PRO A 71 13.70 -4.10 9.53
N VAL A 72 14.47 -3.47 8.65
CA VAL A 72 15.77 -2.86 8.94
C VAL A 72 15.73 -1.44 8.39
N THR A 73 16.03 -0.47 9.26
CA THR A 73 16.06 0.93 8.86
C THR A 73 17.42 1.32 8.29
N TYR A 74 17.44 2.17 7.26
CA TYR A 74 18.66 2.75 6.71
C TYR A 74 18.68 4.28 6.81
N ASP A 75 19.88 4.84 6.79
CA ASP A 75 20.18 6.26 6.70
C ASP A 75 21.33 6.49 5.69
N ALA A 76 21.89 7.70 5.64
CA ALA A 76 22.95 8.06 4.70
C ALA A 76 24.24 7.22 4.86
N GLY A 77 24.50 6.66 6.05
CA GLY A 77 25.68 5.84 6.34
C GLY A 77 25.50 4.36 6.07
N PHE A 78 24.31 3.94 5.63
CA PHE A 78 24.00 2.53 5.40
C PHE A 78 24.74 1.98 4.18
N ASP A 79 25.44 0.85 4.37
CA ASP A 79 26.15 0.16 3.31
C ASP A 79 25.19 -0.69 2.46
N HIS A 80 24.51 -0.04 1.51
CA HIS A 80 23.56 -0.72 0.63
C HIS A 80 24.23 -1.83 -0.19
N GLU A 81 25.45 -1.61 -0.67
CA GLU A 81 26.22 -2.56 -1.49
C GLU A 81 26.52 -3.85 -0.74
N ALA A 82 26.91 -3.78 0.54
CA ALA A 82 27.12 -4.97 1.36
C ALA A 82 25.84 -5.80 1.50
N TRP A 83 24.70 -5.14 1.72
CA TRP A 83 23.42 -5.84 1.88
C TRP A 83 22.97 -6.52 0.60
N ILE A 84 23.01 -5.81 -0.54
CA ILE A 84 22.59 -6.36 -1.84
C ILE A 84 23.54 -7.43 -2.36
N ALA A 85 24.82 -7.41 -2.01
CA ALA A 85 25.80 -8.43 -2.42
C ALA A 85 25.44 -9.83 -1.87
N GLU A 86 24.75 -9.89 -0.74
CA GLU A 86 24.27 -11.12 -0.13
C GLU A 86 22.84 -11.49 -0.56
N ALA A 87 22.18 -10.71 -1.43
CA ALA A 87 20.81 -10.95 -1.83
C ALA A 87 20.74 -11.86 -3.07
N ASP A 88 19.72 -12.71 -3.15
CA ASP A 88 19.40 -13.42 -4.39
C ASP A 88 18.45 -12.58 -5.26
N VAL A 89 17.55 -11.83 -4.62
CA VAL A 89 16.55 -10.98 -5.27
C VAL A 89 16.45 -9.65 -4.51
N VAL A 90 16.49 -8.56 -5.27
CA VAL A 90 16.29 -7.19 -4.77
C VAL A 90 15.07 -6.62 -5.47
N ILE A 91 14.08 -6.18 -4.69
CA ILE A 91 12.86 -5.53 -5.17
C ILE A 91 12.88 -4.10 -4.64
N VAL A 92 12.84 -3.12 -5.56
CA VAL A 92 12.88 -1.70 -5.22
C VAL A 92 11.54 -1.06 -5.53
N HIS A 93 10.87 -0.55 -4.49
CA HIS A 93 9.58 0.11 -4.64
C HIS A 93 9.73 1.54 -5.16
N GLU A 94 8.72 2.03 -5.86
CA GLU A 94 8.76 3.34 -6.51
C GLU A 94 8.86 4.56 -5.56
N TRP A 95 8.46 4.43 -4.28
CA TRP A 95 8.72 5.48 -3.27
C TRP A 95 10.17 5.51 -2.75
N THR A 96 11.03 4.59 -3.17
CA THR A 96 12.45 4.67 -2.87
C THR A 96 13.06 5.86 -3.61
N ASP A 97 13.97 6.58 -2.94
CA ASP A 97 14.67 7.74 -3.51
C ASP A 97 15.27 7.41 -4.90
N PRO A 98 15.04 8.24 -5.95
CA PRO A 98 15.52 7.96 -7.29
C PRO A 98 17.04 7.80 -7.41
N GLU A 99 17.83 8.49 -6.58
CA GLU A 99 19.28 8.31 -6.54
C GLU A 99 19.65 6.93 -6.01
N LEU A 100 18.94 6.45 -4.98
CA LEU A 100 19.13 5.09 -4.46
C LEU A 100 18.66 4.02 -5.46
N VAL A 101 17.53 4.23 -6.15
CA VAL A 101 17.08 3.37 -7.27
C VAL A 101 18.19 3.23 -8.32
N ALA A 102 18.80 4.35 -8.71
CA ALA A 102 19.90 4.38 -9.67
C ALA A 102 21.20 3.78 -9.12
N ARG A 103 21.51 3.97 -7.83
CA ARG A 103 22.68 3.37 -7.15
C ARG A 103 22.62 1.85 -7.15
N ILE A 104 21.47 1.27 -6.81
CA ILE A 104 21.25 -0.18 -6.86
C ILE A 104 21.38 -0.70 -8.31
N GLY A 105 20.84 0.04 -9.27
CA GLY A 105 21.01 -0.27 -10.70
C GLY A 105 22.50 -0.30 -11.12
N ARG A 106 23.31 0.68 -10.68
CA ARG A 106 24.75 0.69 -10.96
C ARG A 106 25.47 -0.51 -10.32
N ALA A 107 25.11 -0.90 -9.10
CA ALA A 107 25.68 -2.09 -8.46
C ALA A 107 25.38 -3.38 -9.24
N ARG A 108 24.17 -3.51 -9.80
CA ARG A 108 23.82 -4.61 -10.71
C ARG A 108 24.65 -4.57 -11.99
N ALA A 109 24.84 -3.40 -12.60
CA ALA A 109 25.66 -3.23 -13.81
C ALA A 109 27.15 -3.53 -13.57
N ALA A 110 27.66 -3.28 -12.36
CA ALA A 110 29.04 -3.54 -11.95
C ALA A 110 29.34 -5.03 -11.68
N GLY A 111 28.41 -5.94 -12.00
CA GLY A 111 28.61 -7.39 -11.86
C GLY A 111 27.93 -8.01 -10.63
N GLY A 112 27.07 -7.28 -9.92
CA GLY A 112 26.30 -7.82 -8.80
C GLY A 112 25.46 -9.03 -9.23
N ASN A 113 25.52 -10.13 -8.47
CA ASN A 113 24.88 -11.40 -8.83
C ASN A 113 23.53 -11.59 -8.12
N PHE A 114 22.54 -10.76 -8.45
CA PHE A 114 21.18 -10.83 -7.93
C PHE A 114 20.16 -10.47 -9.01
N ILE A 115 18.91 -10.91 -8.85
CA ILE A 115 17.80 -10.46 -9.69
C ILE A 115 17.32 -9.10 -9.18
N LEU A 116 17.29 -8.08 -10.03
CA LEU A 116 16.87 -6.72 -9.68
C LEU A 116 15.52 -6.36 -10.31
N LEU A 117 14.49 -6.15 -9.50
CA LEU A 117 13.14 -5.83 -9.96
C LEU A 117 12.68 -4.48 -9.41
N PHE A 118 12.00 -3.71 -10.25
CA PHE A 118 11.37 -2.44 -9.85
C PHE A 118 9.88 -2.67 -9.63
N HIS A 119 9.34 -2.28 -8.48
CA HIS A 119 7.93 -2.44 -8.15
C HIS A 119 7.22 -1.09 -8.24
N ASP A 120 6.39 -0.94 -9.28
CA ASP A 120 5.64 0.29 -9.54
C ASP A 120 4.16 0.11 -9.18
N THR A 121 3.73 0.90 -8.19
CA THR A 121 2.36 0.93 -7.67
C THR A 121 1.66 2.26 -7.91
N HIS A 122 2.26 3.17 -8.68
CA HIS A 122 1.75 4.53 -8.78
C HIS A 122 1.19 4.86 -10.17
N HIS A 123 0.10 5.63 -10.19
CA HIS A 123 -0.50 6.14 -11.42
C HIS A 123 0.34 7.20 -12.13
N ARG A 124 1.44 7.66 -11.53
CA ARG A 124 2.35 8.66 -12.11
C ARG A 124 2.95 8.23 -13.43
N ALA A 125 3.01 6.94 -13.73
CA ALA A 125 3.35 6.45 -15.07
C ALA A 125 2.45 6.96 -16.18
N VAL A 126 1.21 7.33 -15.85
CA VAL A 126 0.21 7.81 -16.78
C VAL A 126 -0.03 9.31 -16.62
N SER A 127 0.10 9.86 -15.41
CA SER A 127 -0.12 11.30 -15.16
C SER A 127 1.15 12.16 -15.22
N ALA A 128 2.34 11.57 -15.16
CA ALA A 128 3.63 12.26 -15.12
C ALA A 128 4.72 11.42 -15.82
N THR A 129 4.61 11.25 -17.14
CA THR A 129 5.58 10.54 -18.00
C THR A 129 7.04 10.97 -17.72
N GLU A 130 7.25 12.25 -17.41
CA GLU A 130 8.57 12.82 -17.07
C GLU A 130 9.16 12.19 -15.79
N ALA A 131 8.34 11.88 -14.79
CA ALA A 131 8.80 11.32 -13.51
C ALA A 131 9.31 9.88 -13.66
N ILE A 132 8.70 9.08 -14.53
CA ILE A 132 9.20 7.72 -14.81
C ILE A 132 10.38 7.75 -15.78
N SER A 133 10.41 8.68 -16.73
CA SER A 133 11.59 8.86 -17.58
C SER A 133 12.84 9.24 -16.78
N ALA A 134 12.66 9.87 -15.61
CA ALA A 134 13.74 10.18 -14.69
C ALA A 134 14.25 8.94 -13.91
N LEU A 135 13.47 7.85 -13.82
CA LEU A 135 13.89 6.62 -13.19
C LEU A 135 14.84 5.84 -14.12
N ARG A 136 16.10 5.71 -13.67
CA ARG A 136 17.16 4.98 -14.37
C ARG A 136 17.03 3.48 -14.17
N LEU A 137 16.12 2.87 -14.92
CA LEU A 137 15.79 1.43 -14.85
C LEU A 137 16.54 0.57 -15.88
N GLU A 138 17.50 1.12 -16.63
CA GLU A 138 18.24 0.42 -17.69
C GLU A 138 18.98 -0.85 -17.20
N HIS A 139 19.34 -0.86 -15.92
CA HIS A 139 20.07 -1.95 -15.28
C HIS A 139 19.16 -2.90 -14.49
N TYR A 140 17.85 -2.67 -14.48
CA TYR A 140 16.89 -3.57 -13.86
C TYR A 140 16.58 -4.77 -14.76
N ASP A 141 16.39 -5.93 -14.14
CA ASP A 141 16.05 -7.18 -14.80
C ASP A 141 14.58 -7.24 -15.22
N GLY A 142 13.71 -6.45 -14.58
CA GLY A 142 12.31 -6.28 -14.96
C GLY A 142 11.53 -5.33 -14.05
N VAL A 143 10.30 -5.03 -14.46
CA VAL A 143 9.33 -4.21 -13.71
C VAL A 143 8.16 -5.09 -13.29
N LEU A 144 7.74 -4.95 -12.03
CA LEU A 144 6.52 -5.50 -11.46
C LEU A 144 5.50 -4.37 -11.39
N ALA A 145 4.59 -4.31 -12.37
CA ALA A 145 3.56 -3.29 -12.45
C ALA A 145 2.30 -3.75 -11.74
N PHE A 146 1.75 -2.95 -10.82
CA PHE A 146 0.57 -3.31 -10.01
C PHE A 146 -0.74 -3.54 -10.78
N GLY A 147 -0.74 -3.39 -12.11
CA GLY A 147 -1.84 -3.80 -12.97
C GLY A 147 -1.55 -3.72 -14.46
N GLU A 148 -2.43 -4.33 -15.26
CA GLU A 148 -2.21 -4.53 -16.70
C GLU A 148 -2.11 -3.21 -17.48
N ALA A 149 -2.96 -2.24 -17.18
CA ALA A 149 -2.92 -0.94 -17.85
C ALA A 149 -1.57 -0.23 -17.66
N LEU A 150 -0.95 -0.39 -16.48
CA LEU A 150 0.39 0.14 -16.20
C LEU A 150 1.46 -0.63 -16.97
N ARG A 151 1.40 -1.98 -16.95
CA ARG A 151 2.32 -2.83 -17.71
C ARG A 151 2.34 -2.43 -19.20
N GLU A 152 1.18 -2.26 -19.79
CA GLU A 152 1.04 -1.86 -21.20
C GLU A 152 1.61 -0.46 -21.47
N SER A 153 1.56 0.45 -20.48
CA SER A 153 2.23 1.76 -20.59
C SER A 153 3.75 1.62 -20.69
N TYR A 154 4.36 0.81 -19.83
CA TYR A 154 5.80 0.52 -19.87
C TYR A 154 6.23 -0.11 -21.20
N LEU A 155 5.44 -1.07 -21.71
CA LEU A 155 5.74 -1.73 -22.99
C LEU A 155 5.67 -0.74 -24.17
N ARG A 156 4.66 0.13 -24.21
CA ARG A 156 4.56 1.18 -25.25
C ARG A 156 5.68 2.19 -25.18
N ALA A 157 6.14 2.56 -23.99
CA ALA A 157 7.26 3.48 -23.80
C ALA A 157 8.63 2.83 -24.09
N GLY A 158 8.68 1.50 -24.26
CA GLY A 158 9.94 0.76 -24.40
C GLY A 158 10.77 0.73 -23.11
N TRP A 159 10.13 0.90 -21.95
CA TRP A 159 10.79 0.96 -20.65
C TRP A 159 10.80 -0.39 -19.96
N GLY A 160 12.00 -0.80 -19.54
CA GLY A 160 12.23 -2.09 -18.90
C GLY A 160 12.44 -3.23 -19.90
N LYS A 161 13.39 -4.12 -19.57
CA LYS A 161 13.70 -5.30 -20.41
C LYS A 161 12.54 -6.30 -20.43
N ARG A 162 11.81 -6.38 -19.31
CA ARG A 162 10.68 -7.26 -19.05
C ARG A 162 9.72 -6.54 -18.12
N VAL A 163 8.42 -6.67 -18.37
CA VAL A 163 7.39 -6.02 -17.56
C VAL A 163 6.30 -7.06 -17.26
N PHE A 164 6.03 -7.25 -15.98
CA PHE A 164 5.08 -8.22 -15.46
C PHE A 164 3.92 -7.51 -14.79
N THR A 165 2.71 -8.04 -14.97
CA THR A 165 1.57 -7.62 -14.17
C THR A 165 1.61 -8.34 -12.84
N TRP A 166 1.68 -7.56 -11.76
CA TRP A 166 1.74 -8.04 -10.38
C TRP A 166 0.68 -7.33 -9.55
N HIS A 167 -0.57 -7.77 -9.70
CA HIS A 167 -1.68 -7.19 -8.96
C HIS A 167 -1.48 -7.24 -7.45
N GLU A 168 -1.97 -6.21 -6.76
CA GLU A 168 -2.14 -6.25 -5.31
C GLU A 168 -3.05 -7.44 -4.94
N ALA A 169 -2.90 -7.92 -3.71
CA ALA A 169 -3.67 -9.02 -3.17
C ALA A 169 -3.78 -8.89 -1.64
N ALA A 170 -4.77 -9.58 -1.06
CA ALA A 170 -4.90 -9.71 0.38
C ALA A 170 -4.16 -10.95 0.89
N ASP A 171 -3.51 -10.83 2.03
CA ASP A 171 -2.94 -11.95 2.77
C ASP A 171 -4.06 -12.70 3.51
N ASP A 172 -4.45 -13.86 3.00
CA ASP A 172 -5.58 -14.66 3.51
C ASP A 172 -5.33 -15.28 4.90
N ARG A 173 -4.09 -15.26 5.40
CA ARG A 173 -3.79 -15.61 6.79
C ARG A 173 -4.36 -14.57 7.76
N LEU A 174 -4.36 -13.30 7.34
CA LEU A 174 -4.83 -12.16 8.11
C LEU A 174 -6.25 -11.76 7.73
N PHE A 175 -6.49 -11.55 6.43
CA PHE A 175 -7.79 -11.14 5.89
C PHE A 175 -8.63 -12.36 5.58
N LYS A 176 -9.54 -12.67 6.49
CA LYS A 176 -10.46 -13.79 6.37
C LYS A 176 -11.76 -13.47 7.12
N PRO A 177 -12.86 -14.16 6.83
CA PRO A 177 -14.11 -13.95 7.54
C PRO A 177 -13.98 -14.24 9.04
N HIS A 178 -14.66 -13.45 9.85
CA HIS A 178 -14.80 -13.62 11.30
C HIS A 178 -16.28 -13.88 11.64
N PRO A 179 -16.79 -15.10 11.42
CA PRO A 179 -18.21 -15.43 11.62
C PRO A 179 -18.68 -15.31 13.08
N GLU A 180 -17.75 -15.30 14.03
CA GLU A 180 -18.01 -15.10 15.45
C GLU A 180 -18.36 -13.64 15.82
N ILE A 181 -18.07 -12.69 14.93
CA ILE A 181 -18.37 -11.27 15.13
C ILE A 181 -19.68 -10.94 14.43
N HIS A 182 -20.70 -10.59 15.20
CA HIS A 182 -21.96 -10.10 14.65
C HIS A 182 -21.86 -8.61 14.30
N PRO A 183 -22.31 -8.18 13.10
CA PRO A 183 -22.32 -6.77 12.74
C PRO A 183 -23.15 -5.92 13.71
N THR A 184 -22.57 -4.82 14.20
CA THR A 184 -23.22 -3.86 15.11
C THR A 184 -23.42 -2.49 14.49
N SER A 185 -22.92 -2.28 13.28
CA SER A 185 -22.94 -1.03 12.53
C SER A 185 -23.19 -1.35 11.04
N ASP A 186 -23.71 -0.41 10.27
CA ASP A 186 -24.12 -0.68 8.89
C ASP A 186 -22.94 -0.63 7.94
N LEU A 187 -22.19 0.48 7.96
CA LEU A 187 -21.18 0.76 6.95
C LEU A 187 -19.81 1.07 7.58
N VAL A 188 -18.74 0.49 7.04
CA VAL A 188 -17.38 0.97 7.31
C VAL A 188 -16.72 1.42 6.02
N TRP A 189 -16.06 2.58 6.07
CA TRP A 189 -15.17 3.02 5.01
C TRP A 189 -13.75 3.20 5.55
N ILE A 190 -12.77 2.55 4.91
CA ILE A 190 -11.36 2.61 5.31
C ILE A 190 -10.57 3.21 4.15
N GLY A 191 -10.19 4.48 4.28
CA GLY A 191 -9.50 5.19 3.22
C GLY A 191 -9.02 6.57 3.65
N ASN A 192 -8.02 7.07 2.94
CA ASN A 192 -7.47 8.41 3.21
C ASN A 192 -8.17 9.43 2.33
N TRP A 193 -8.47 10.61 2.91
CA TRP A 193 -9.10 11.71 2.19
C TRP A 193 -8.14 12.27 1.11
N GLY A 194 -6.91 12.62 1.51
CA GLY A 194 -5.85 13.06 0.58
C GLY A 194 -5.97 14.52 0.13
N ASP A 195 -5.37 14.83 -1.03
CA ASP A 195 -5.20 16.18 -1.61
C ASP A 195 -6.37 16.57 -2.54
N ASP A 196 -7.60 16.54 -2.03
CA ASP A 196 -8.85 16.92 -2.73
C ASP A 196 -9.30 16.07 -3.95
N GLU A 197 -8.47 15.17 -4.46
CA GLU A 197 -8.75 14.30 -5.62
C GLU A 197 -10.00 13.39 -5.50
N ARG A 198 -10.58 13.30 -4.30
CA ARG A 198 -11.75 12.44 -3.98
C ARG A 198 -12.84 13.14 -3.18
N THR A 199 -12.73 14.45 -2.94
CA THR A 199 -13.70 15.17 -2.09
C THR A 199 -15.11 15.10 -2.66
N ALA A 200 -15.28 15.24 -3.98
CA ALA A 200 -16.60 15.18 -4.62
C ALA A 200 -17.17 13.76 -4.58
N GLU A 201 -16.35 12.76 -4.92
CA GLU A 201 -16.72 11.35 -4.94
C GLU A 201 -17.09 10.84 -3.53
N LEU A 202 -16.37 11.26 -2.49
CA LEU A 202 -16.73 10.92 -1.10
C LEU A 202 -18.04 11.56 -0.67
N LYS A 203 -18.32 12.79 -1.11
CA LYS A 203 -19.62 13.43 -0.86
C LYS A 203 -20.76 12.68 -1.52
N GLU A 204 -20.58 12.30 -2.78
CA GLU A 204 -21.60 11.65 -3.61
C GLU A 204 -21.86 10.20 -3.20
N PHE A 205 -20.79 9.41 -2.99
CA PHE A 205 -20.88 7.95 -2.84
C PHE A 205 -20.77 7.46 -1.39
N LEU A 206 -20.41 8.32 -0.42
CA LEU A 206 -20.33 7.95 1.00
C LEU A 206 -21.20 8.84 1.89
N ILE A 207 -20.92 10.14 1.93
CA ILE A 207 -21.50 11.05 2.93
C ILE A 207 -23.00 11.26 2.70
N LYS A 208 -23.40 11.62 1.47
CA LYS A 208 -24.81 11.83 1.14
C LYS A 208 -25.65 10.54 1.30
N PRO A 209 -25.24 9.37 0.79
CA PRO A 209 -25.97 8.13 0.98
C PRO A 209 -26.15 7.75 2.45
N VAL A 210 -25.10 7.87 3.28
CA VAL A 210 -25.21 7.59 4.71
C VAL A 210 -26.23 8.50 5.39
N ARG A 211 -26.20 9.80 5.10
CA ARG A 211 -27.15 10.77 5.65
C ARG A 211 -28.59 10.47 5.19
N ASP A 212 -28.80 10.30 3.89
CA ASP A 212 -30.13 10.17 3.29
C ASP A 212 -30.81 8.85 3.72
N LEU A 213 -30.03 7.80 3.98
CA LEU A 213 -30.52 6.49 4.47
C LEU A 213 -30.51 6.35 6.00
N GLY A 214 -29.88 7.29 6.72
CA GLY A 214 -29.73 7.23 8.18
C GLY A 214 -28.88 6.06 8.68
N LEU A 215 -27.81 5.70 7.96
CA LEU A 215 -26.95 4.55 8.30
C LEU A 215 -26.05 4.84 9.50
N TYR A 216 -25.82 3.83 10.34
CA TYR A 216 -24.72 3.87 11.30
C TYR A 216 -23.42 3.56 10.56
N ALA A 217 -22.55 4.56 10.41
CA ALA A 217 -21.33 4.43 9.63
C ALA A 217 -20.07 4.85 10.38
N THR A 218 -18.99 4.10 10.16
CA THR A 218 -17.64 4.40 10.67
C THR A 218 -16.69 4.69 9.52
N VAL A 219 -15.84 5.71 9.70
CA VAL A 219 -14.77 6.07 8.78
C VAL A 219 -13.43 5.95 9.48
N HIS A 220 -12.53 5.17 8.87
CA HIS A 220 -11.13 5.08 9.26
C HIS A 220 -10.22 5.63 8.17
N GLY A 221 -9.10 6.18 8.58
CA GLY A 221 -8.04 6.63 7.71
C GLY A 221 -7.33 7.85 8.26
N VAL A 222 -6.49 8.44 7.42
CA VAL A 222 -5.65 9.60 7.78
C VAL A 222 -5.80 10.72 6.76
N ARG A 223 -5.24 11.88 7.11
CA ARG A 223 -5.26 13.10 6.28
C ARG A 223 -6.65 13.70 6.08
N TYR A 224 -7.49 13.70 7.11
CA TYR A 224 -8.81 14.34 7.09
C TYR A 224 -8.71 15.80 7.56
N PRO A 225 -8.90 16.79 6.67
CA PRO A 225 -8.89 18.19 7.09
C PRO A 225 -10.14 18.52 7.92
N LYS A 226 -10.09 19.60 8.72
CA LYS A 226 -11.21 20.00 9.60
C LYS A 226 -12.57 20.11 8.88
N PRO A 227 -12.67 20.67 7.66
CA PRO A 227 -13.94 20.72 6.93
C PRO A 227 -14.47 19.32 6.58
N ALA A 228 -13.61 18.37 6.22
CA ALA A 228 -14.03 16.99 5.95
C ALA A 228 -14.57 16.31 7.21
N LEU A 229 -13.91 16.51 8.36
CA LEU A 229 -14.40 15.99 9.65
C LEU A 229 -15.77 16.61 10.03
N ALA A 230 -15.98 17.89 9.74
CA ALA A 230 -17.26 18.54 9.95
C ALA A 230 -18.35 17.95 9.03
N ASP A 231 -18.05 17.74 7.74
CA ASP A 231 -18.97 17.12 6.78
C ASP A 231 -19.37 15.69 7.23
N LEU A 232 -18.41 14.89 7.71
CA LEU A 232 -18.68 13.56 8.28
C LEU A 232 -19.62 13.65 9.49
N ALA A 233 -19.34 14.54 10.44
CA ALA A 233 -20.13 14.71 11.65
C ALA A 233 -21.57 15.18 11.34
N THR A 234 -21.75 16.13 10.42
CA THR A 234 -23.07 16.62 10.00
C THR A 234 -23.91 15.51 9.35
N ALA A 235 -23.28 14.57 8.64
CA ALA A 235 -23.96 13.43 8.04
C ALA A 235 -24.14 12.24 8.98
N GLY A 236 -23.67 12.32 10.23
CA GLY A 236 -23.79 11.25 11.22
C GLY A 236 -22.71 10.15 11.13
N LEU A 237 -21.63 10.36 10.37
CA LEU A 237 -20.52 9.40 10.28
C LEU A 237 -19.58 9.57 11.48
N ARG A 238 -19.26 8.45 12.15
CA ARG A 238 -18.21 8.41 13.17
C ARG A 238 -16.84 8.34 12.49
N TYR A 239 -15.92 9.23 12.86
CA TYR A 239 -14.52 9.16 12.43
C TYR A 239 -13.65 8.60 13.55
N ASP A 240 -12.99 7.47 13.28
CA ASP A 240 -12.17 6.73 14.27
C ASP A 240 -10.67 6.77 13.93
N GLY A 241 -10.26 7.63 12.99
CA GLY A 241 -8.85 7.83 12.63
C GLY A 241 -8.18 6.61 12.02
N TRP A 242 -6.85 6.57 12.11
CA TRP A 242 -6.06 5.45 11.62
C TRP A 242 -6.41 4.13 12.33
N ILE A 243 -6.48 3.05 11.56
CA ILE A 243 -6.64 1.68 12.04
C ILE A 243 -5.44 0.85 11.61
N ALA A 244 -4.92 0.01 12.51
CA ALA A 244 -3.85 -0.93 12.19
C ALA A 244 -4.34 -1.98 11.19
N ASN A 245 -3.50 -2.34 10.23
CA ASN A 245 -3.77 -3.42 9.28
C ASN A 245 -4.36 -4.68 9.92
N ALA A 246 -3.86 -5.10 11.08
CA ALA A 246 -4.28 -6.31 11.75
C ALA A 246 -5.71 -6.26 12.35
N ASP A 247 -6.27 -5.07 12.55
CA ASP A 247 -7.63 -4.87 13.06
C ASP A 247 -8.69 -4.77 11.95
N VAL A 248 -8.26 -4.49 10.72
CA VAL A 248 -9.17 -4.30 9.57
C VAL A 248 -10.14 -5.47 9.38
N PRO A 249 -9.74 -6.75 9.45
CA PRO A 249 -10.68 -7.87 9.32
C PRO A 249 -11.82 -7.84 10.34
N LYS A 250 -11.52 -7.52 11.60
CA LYS A 250 -12.52 -7.40 12.67
C LYS A 250 -13.42 -6.19 12.47
N ALA A 251 -12.84 -5.07 12.01
CA ALA A 251 -13.62 -3.90 11.65
C ALA A 251 -14.59 -4.23 10.51
N PHE A 252 -14.17 -4.96 9.48
CA PHE A 252 -15.10 -5.42 8.44
C PHE A 252 -16.19 -6.34 8.99
N ALA A 253 -15.84 -7.33 9.82
CA ALA A 253 -16.83 -8.25 10.38
C ALA A 253 -17.85 -7.56 11.31
N ALA A 254 -17.48 -6.46 11.96
CA ALA A 254 -18.38 -5.66 12.78
C ALA A 254 -19.36 -4.78 11.97
N HIS A 255 -19.26 -4.76 10.64
CA HIS A 255 -20.08 -3.95 9.75
C HIS A 255 -20.78 -4.80 8.67
N ARG A 256 -21.91 -4.31 8.16
CA ARG A 256 -22.73 -5.05 7.19
C ARG A 256 -22.26 -4.85 5.75
N VAL A 257 -21.67 -3.70 5.44
CA VAL A 257 -21.21 -3.35 4.09
C VAL A 257 -20.00 -2.43 4.15
N THR A 258 -19.19 -2.45 3.10
CA THR A 258 -18.19 -1.42 2.81
C THR A 258 -18.33 -0.94 1.38
N VAL A 259 -17.76 0.24 1.09
CA VAL A 259 -17.86 0.89 -0.22
C VAL A 259 -16.47 1.11 -0.79
N HIS A 260 -16.26 0.71 -2.04
CA HIS A 260 -15.11 1.08 -2.83
C HIS A 260 -15.42 2.35 -3.64
N ILE A 261 -14.61 3.38 -3.41
CA ILE A 261 -14.70 4.67 -4.09
C ILE A 261 -13.35 4.90 -4.81
N PRO A 262 -13.30 4.69 -6.13
CA PRO A 262 -12.05 4.79 -6.88
C PRO A 262 -11.52 6.23 -6.86
N ARG A 263 -10.19 6.38 -6.95
CA ARG A 263 -9.62 7.72 -7.19
C ARG A 263 -9.80 8.08 -8.65
N ARG A 264 -10.08 9.36 -8.92
CA ARG A 264 -10.26 9.88 -10.28
C ARG A 264 -9.11 9.52 -11.24
N PRO A 265 -7.82 9.62 -10.87
CA PRO A 265 -6.73 9.23 -11.77
C PRO A 265 -6.74 7.74 -12.15
N TYR A 266 -7.18 6.85 -11.26
CA TYR A 266 -7.30 5.42 -11.59
C TYR A 266 -8.47 5.16 -12.54
N ARG A 267 -9.60 5.84 -12.32
CA ARG A 267 -10.74 5.72 -13.23
C ARG A 267 -10.42 6.20 -14.65
N GLU A 268 -9.68 7.31 -14.75
CA GLU A 268 -9.46 7.99 -16.04
C GLU A 268 -8.19 7.51 -16.76
N GLY A 269 -7.09 7.27 -16.04
CA GLY A 269 -5.80 6.92 -16.62
C GLY A 269 -5.39 5.44 -16.49
N LEU A 270 -5.93 4.72 -15.51
CA LEU A 270 -5.56 3.32 -15.23
C LEU A 270 -6.79 2.43 -15.00
N PRO A 271 -7.72 2.36 -15.98
CA PRO A 271 -8.93 1.57 -15.82
C PRO A 271 -8.59 0.10 -15.54
N GLY A 272 -9.33 -0.50 -14.61
CA GLY A 272 -9.20 -1.92 -14.28
C GLY A 272 -8.08 -2.27 -13.29
N ILE A 273 -7.44 -1.29 -12.63
CA ILE A 273 -6.51 -1.55 -11.52
C ILE A 273 -7.22 -1.33 -10.17
N PRO A 274 -7.78 -2.39 -9.54
CA PRO A 274 -8.32 -2.29 -8.19
C PRO A 274 -7.20 -2.04 -7.19
N THR A 275 -7.51 -1.30 -6.13
CA THR A 275 -6.58 -1.08 -5.01
C THR A 275 -6.84 -2.06 -3.88
N ILE A 276 -5.85 -2.22 -3.00
CA ILE A 276 -5.76 -3.22 -1.96
C ILE A 276 -7.02 -3.40 -1.10
N ARG A 277 -7.74 -2.32 -0.79
CA ARG A 277 -8.96 -2.38 0.03
C ARG A 277 -10.03 -3.30 -0.55
N MET A 278 -10.13 -3.39 -1.87
CA MET A 278 -11.08 -4.29 -2.52
C MET A 278 -10.75 -5.75 -2.23
N PHE A 279 -9.48 -6.13 -2.39
CA PHE A 279 -9.02 -7.49 -2.13
C PHE A 279 -9.20 -7.87 -0.67
N GLU A 280 -8.89 -6.96 0.25
CA GLU A 280 -9.05 -7.18 1.68
C GLU A 280 -10.53 -7.34 2.09
N ALA A 281 -11.42 -6.50 1.56
CA ALA A 281 -12.85 -6.61 1.83
C ALA A 281 -13.41 -7.93 1.31
N LEU A 282 -13.07 -8.30 0.07
CA LEU A 282 -13.51 -9.55 -0.54
C LEU A 282 -12.97 -10.77 0.21
N ALA A 283 -11.71 -10.75 0.63
CA ALA A 283 -11.10 -11.82 1.43
C ALA A 283 -11.78 -11.97 2.81
N CYS A 284 -12.20 -10.87 3.43
CA CYS A 284 -12.98 -10.89 4.68
C CYS A 284 -14.46 -11.26 4.49
N GLY A 285 -14.94 -11.36 3.25
CA GLY A 285 -16.33 -11.73 2.95
C GLY A 285 -17.37 -10.66 3.29
N ILE A 286 -16.96 -9.41 3.52
CA ILE A 286 -17.90 -8.31 3.71
C ILE A 286 -18.51 -7.93 2.35
N PRO A 287 -19.84 -7.71 2.25
CA PRO A 287 -20.44 -7.13 1.06
C PRO A 287 -19.75 -5.81 0.66
N LEU A 288 -19.34 -5.72 -0.60
CA LEU A 288 -18.67 -4.57 -1.18
C LEU A 288 -19.55 -3.92 -2.25
N ILE A 289 -19.84 -2.64 -2.10
CA ILE A 289 -20.45 -1.82 -3.15
C ILE A 289 -19.34 -1.03 -3.84
N SER A 290 -19.30 -1.02 -5.17
CA SER A 290 -18.31 -0.24 -5.94
C SER A 290 -19.02 0.86 -6.74
N ALA A 291 -18.50 2.09 -6.64
CA ALA A 291 -18.96 3.24 -7.42
C ALA A 291 -18.27 3.33 -8.79
#